data_AF-A0A1V1WAE8-F1
#
_entry.id   AF-A0A1V1WAE8-F1
#
_cell.length_a   1.000
_cell.length_b   1.000
_cell.length_c   1.000
_cell.angle_alpha   90.00
_cell.angle_beta   90.00
_cell.angle_gamma   90.00
#
_symmetry.space_group_name_H-M   'P 1'
#
loop_
_entity.id
_entity.type
_entity.pdbx_description
1 polymer ?
#
loop_
_entity_poly.entity_id
_entity_poly.type
_entity_poly.pdbx_seq_one_letter_code
_entity_poly.pdbx_strand_id
1 'polypeptide(L)'
;MSHRARLRALVHSSIVVLPLLALLVAAPANADIEIIGDDTQAPVVRSLSLSPASVDVSTAKALVTLTAQITDDVSGYQGGYAYLEGPGNITYPIWVGNASRTSGTDLDGTFTGTTEIPAHAPAGTYHLTCNLGDKVGHYTNTCPSATLTVRSVDDTQAPVVRSLSLSPASVDVSTA
;
A
#
# COMPACT_ATOMS: atom_id res chain seq x y z
N MET A 1 99.27 -27.68 -22.22
CA MET A 1 98.94 -28.12 -23.60
C MET A 1 98.93 -29.65 -23.64
N SER A 2 97.95 -30.24 -24.34
CA SER A 2 97.73 -31.67 -24.65
C SER A 2 97.08 -32.53 -23.54
N HIS A 3 95.75 -32.76 -23.54
CA HIS A 3 94.94 -33.73 -24.32
C HIS A 3 95.14 -35.21 -23.98
N ARG A 4 94.09 -35.88 -23.46
CA ARG A 4 93.25 -36.88 -24.18
C ARG A 4 92.13 -37.45 -23.28
N ALA A 5 91.00 -37.76 -23.93
CA ALA A 5 89.73 -38.23 -23.40
C ALA A 5 89.67 -39.75 -23.09
N ARG A 6 88.64 -40.19 -22.34
CA ARG A 6 87.60 -41.18 -22.78
C ARG A 6 86.53 -41.48 -21.71
N LEU A 7 85.29 -41.65 -22.20
CA LEU A 7 84.00 -41.96 -21.56
C LEU A 7 83.96 -43.24 -20.70
N ARG A 8 83.00 -43.32 -19.74
CA ARG A 8 81.92 -44.35 -19.72
C ARG A 8 80.87 -44.14 -18.60
N ALA A 9 79.60 -44.12 -19.04
CA ALA A 9 78.37 -44.69 -18.45
C ALA A 9 77.76 -44.16 -17.12
N LEU A 10 76.66 -43.41 -17.29
CA LEU A 10 75.33 -43.45 -16.64
C LEU A 10 75.10 -44.51 -15.52
N VAL A 11 74.43 -44.15 -14.41
CA VAL A 11 73.02 -44.53 -14.08
C VAL A 11 72.46 -43.65 -12.93
N HIS A 12 71.44 -42.88 -13.30
CA HIS A 12 70.21 -42.46 -12.60
C HIS A 12 70.09 -42.52 -11.05
N SER A 13 69.75 -41.38 -10.45
CA SER A 13 68.37 -41.15 -9.98
C SER A 13 68.19 -39.71 -9.47
N SER A 14 67.50 -38.90 -10.26
CA SER A 14 67.01 -37.58 -9.87
C SER A 14 65.75 -37.75 -9.02
N ILE A 15 65.77 -37.36 -7.75
CA ILE A 15 64.54 -37.08 -7.01
C ILE A 15 64.28 -35.58 -7.17
N VAL A 16 63.41 -35.23 -8.10
CA VAL A 16 62.83 -33.89 -8.19
C VAL A 16 61.68 -33.84 -7.20
N VAL A 17 61.86 -33.14 -6.08
CA VAL A 17 60.76 -32.80 -5.17
C VAL A 17 59.97 -31.67 -5.84
N LEU A 18 58.86 -32.01 -6.49
CA LEU A 18 57.89 -31.03 -6.97
C LEU A 18 57.29 -30.29 -5.75
N PRO A 19 57.23 -28.95 -5.73
CA PRO A 19 56.46 -28.27 -4.70
C PRO A 19 54.98 -28.58 -4.94
N LEU A 20 54.31 -29.08 -3.91
CA LEU A 20 52.87 -29.22 -3.87
C LEU A 20 52.27 -27.82 -3.96
N LEU A 21 51.83 -27.42 -5.14
CA LEU A 21 51.09 -26.19 -5.37
C LEU A 21 49.74 -26.33 -4.64
N ALA A 22 49.61 -25.70 -3.47
CA ALA A 22 48.33 -25.58 -2.81
C ALA A 22 47.40 -24.73 -3.70
N LEU A 23 46.44 -25.38 -4.35
CA LEU A 23 45.38 -24.70 -5.08
C LEU A 23 44.50 -24.00 -4.04
N LEU A 24 44.67 -22.68 -3.89
CA LEU A 24 43.71 -21.86 -3.15
C LEU A 24 42.39 -21.92 -3.93
N VAL A 25 41.47 -22.78 -3.50
CA VAL A 25 40.09 -22.71 -3.97
C VAL A 25 39.52 -21.43 -3.36
N ALA A 26 39.50 -20.35 -4.15
CA ALA A 26 38.71 -19.18 -3.80
C ALA A 26 37.25 -19.66 -3.71
N ALA A 27 36.68 -19.66 -2.50
CA ALA A 27 35.23 -19.75 -2.36
C ALA A 27 34.63 -18.61 -3.20
N PRO A 28 33.52 -18.83 -3.94
CA PRO A 28 32.87 -17.71 -4.61
C PRO A 28 32.52 -16.69 -3.52
N ALA A 29 33.05 -15.47 -3.63
CA ALA A 29 32.57 -14.38 -2.81
C ALA A 29 31.08 -14.22 -3.17
N ASN A 30 30.19 -14.65 -2.27
CA ASN A 30 28.79 -14.29 -2.36
C ASN A 30 28.74 -12.77 -2.34
N ALA A 31 28.42 -12.16 -3.48
CA ALA A 31 28.17 -10.74 -3.55
C ALA A 31 26.82 -10.49 -2.90
N ASP A 32 26.83 -10.11 -1.63
CA ASP A 32 25.64 -9.58 -0.98
C ASP A 32 25.32 -8.24 -1.66
N ILE A 33 24.11 -8.13 -2.23
CA ILE A 33 23.63 -6.86 -2.77
C ILE A 33 23.07 -6.08 -1.57
N GLU A 34 23.78 -5.04 -1.16
CA GLU A 34 23.27 -4.06 -0.21
C GLU A 34 22.33 -3.09 -0.95
N ILE A 35 21.06 -3.04 -0.54
CA ILE A 35 20.12 -2.01 -0.98
C ILE A 35 20.29 -0.82 -0.03
N ILE A 36 20.72 0.32 -0.57
CA ILE A 36 20.91 1.56 0.18
C ILE A 36 19.79 2.54 -0.17
N GLY A 37 19.19 3.18 0.83
CA GLY A 37 18.16 4.22 0.65
C GLY A 37 16.73 3.67 0.68
N ASP A 38 16.39 2.92 1.72
CA ASP A 38 15.03 2.53 2.00
C ASP A 38 14.21 3.71 2.53
N ASP A 39 12.96 3.77 2.08
CA ASP A 39 11.95 4.59 2.72
C ASP A 39 11.39 3.79 3.89
N THR A 40 11.22 4.42 5.05
CA THR A 40 10.65 3.82 6.26
C THR A 40 9.52 4.67 6.85
N GLN A 41 9.20 5.79 6.21
CA GLN A 41 8.33 6.81 6.74
C GLN A 41 6.97 6.75 6.07
N ALA A 42 5.91 6.80 6.86
CA ALA A 42 4.57 6.92 6.33
C ALA A 42 4.28 8.36 5.87
N PRO A 43 3.33 8.55 4.95
CA PRO A 43 2.86 9.89 4.57
C PRO A 43 2.33 10.68 5.76
N VAL A 44 2.45 12.00 5.70
CA VAL A 44 1.95 12.94 6.71
C VAL A 44 0.83 13.78 6.11
N VAL A 45 -0.33 13.79 6.78
CA VAL A 45 -1.46 14.65 6.42
C VAL A 45 -1.31 16.00 7.12
N ARG A 46 -0.96 17.05 6.37
CA ARG A 46 -0.73 18.40 6.91
C ARG A 46 -2.01 19.16 7.17
N SER A 47 -2.97 19.06 6.26
CA SER A 47 -4.27 19.73 6.39
C SER A 47 -5.36 18.94 5.70
N LEU A 48 -6.59 19.14 6.16
CA LEU A 48 -7.75 18.43 5.66
C LEU A 48 -9.01 19.29 5.86
N SER A 49 -9.88 19.34 4.86
CA SER A 49 -11.13 20.11 4.90
C SER A 49 -12.26 19.41 4.15
N LEU A 50 -13.48 19.66 4.61
CA LEU A 50 -14.72 19.16 4.01
C LEU A 50 -15.54 20.33 3.47
N SER A 51 -16.09 20.18 2.27
CA SER A 51 -16.98 21.16 1.66
C SER A 51 -18.14 20.48 0.94
N PRO A 52 -19.40 20.79 1.31
CA PRO A 52 -19.78 21.63 2.46
C PRO A 52 -19.50 20.93 3.80
N ALA A 53 -19.34 21.71 4.89
CA ALA A 53 -19.19 21.17 6.25
C ALA A 53 -20.52 20.75 6.91
N SER A 54 -21.65 21.01 6.24
CA SER A 54 -22.96 20.52 6.64
C SER A 54 -23.85 20.24 5.42
N VAL A 55 -24.65 19.18 5.50
CA VAL A 55 -25.61 18.80 4.45
C VAL A 55 -26.98 18.52 5.05
N ASP A 56 -28.03 18.76 4.26
CA ASP A 56 -29.39 18.30 4.54
C ASP A 56 -29.74 17.23 3.50
N VAL A 57 -29.96 16.01 3.99
CA VAL A 57 -30.28 14.83 3.18
C VAL A 57 -31.69 14.31 3.47
N SER A 58 -32.57 15.15 3.98
CA SER A 58 -33.97 14.80 4.31
C SER A 58 -34.80 14.35 3.11
N THR A 59 -34.45 14.77 1.89
CA THR A 59 -35.21 14.47 0.66
C THR A 59 -34.34 14.02 -0.51
N ALA A 60 -33.04 14.34 -0.49
CA ALA A 60 -32.12 14.04 -1.58
C ALA A 60 -30.73 13.75 -1.03
N LYS A 61 -29.92 13.05 -1.83
CA LYS A 61 -28.51 12.82 -1.53
C LYS A 61 -27.71 14.13 -1.61
N ALA A 62 -26.59 14.19 -0.91
CA ALA A 62 -25.66 15.32 -0.94
C ALA A 62 -24.24 14.86 -1.27
N LEU A 63 -23.54 15.64 -2.10
CA LEU A 63 -22.12 15.39 -2.41
C LEU A 63 -21.24 16.18 -1.44
N VAL A 64 -20.24 15.52 -0.86
CA VAL A 64 -19.25 16.13 0.03
C VAL A 64 -17.87 15.93 -0.58
N THR A 65 -17.12 17.03 -0.67
CA THR A 65 -15.75 17.05 -1.17
C THR A 65 -14.78 17.16 -0.01
N LEU A 66 -13.77 16.30 -0.02
CA LEU A 66 -12.60 16.33 0.83
C LEU A 66 -11.44 16.98 0.07
N THR A 67 -10.73 17.90 0.71
CA THR A 67 -9.45 18.41 0.23
C THR A 67 -8.39 18.12 1.29
N ALA A 68 -7.27 17.51 0.90
CA ALA A 68 -6.17 17.17 1.81
C ALA A 68 -4.82 17.61 1.25
N GLN A 69 -3.95 18.12 2.11
CA GLN A 69 -2.53 18.30 1.80
C GLN A 69 -1.75 17.16 2.44
N ILE A 70 -1.06 16.38 1.62
CA ILE A 70 -0.37 15.16 2.03
C ILE A 70 1.06 15.25 1.53
N THR A 71 2.00 14.89 2.41
CA THR A 71 3.42 14.89 2.10
C THR A 71 4.08 13.58 2.45
N ASP A 72 5.17 13.29 1.76
CA ASP A 72 6.00 12.11 1.94
C ASP A 72 7.46 12.51 1.64
N ASP A 73 8.44 11.85 2.24
CA ASP A 73 9.84 12.26 2.16
C ASP A 73 10.64 11.55 1.06
N VAL A 74 10.30 10.31 0.69
CA VAL A 74 11.09 9.52 -0.27
C VAL A 74 10.25 8.87 -1.36
N SER A 75 9.36 7.92 -1.05
CA SER A 75 8.70 7.10 -2.09
C SER A 75 7.52 7.83 -2.75
N GLY A 76 6.95 8.81 -2.06
CA GLY A 76 5.80 9.58 -2.50
C GLY A 76 4.47 8.90 -2.14
N TYR A 77 3.47 9.74 -1.93
CA TYR A 77 2.10 9.31 -1.67
C TYR A 77 1.47 8.57 -2.86
N GLN A 78 0.84 7.42 -2.58
CA GLN A 78 0.18 6.58 -3.57
C GLN A 78 -1.35 6.66 -3.50
N GLY A 79 -1.92 6.50 -2.30
CA GLY A 79 -3.37 6.50 -2.15
C GLY A 79 -3.87 5.83 -0.88
N GLY A 80 -5.19 5.97 -0.67
CA GLY A 80 -5.89 5.35 0.45
C GLY A 80 -7.30 5.90 0.58
N TYR A 81 -7.92 5.59 1.71
CA TYR A 81 -9.28 6.03 2.03
C TYR A 81 -9.28 6.96 3.23
N ALA A 82 -10.04 8.04 3.11
CA ALA A 82 -10.63 8.71 4.25
C ALA A 82 -12.03 8.15 4.48
N TYR A 83 -12.55 8.29 5.70
CA TYR A 83 -13.86 7.79 6.08
C TYR A 83 -14.60 8.86 6.86
N LEU A 84 -15.89 9.04 6.55
CA LEU A 84 -16.82 9.77 7.41
C LEU A 84 -17.57 8.76 8.26
N GLU A 85 -17.24 8.71 9.54
CA GLU A 85 -17.85 7.80 10.53
C GLU A 85 -18.95 8.53 11.30
N GLY A 86 -20.19 8.07 11.13
CA GLY A 86 -21.38 8.69 11.72
C GLY A 86 -22.12 7.79 12.71
N PRO A 87 -23.30 8.24 13.17
CA PRO A 87 -24.15 7.48 14.06
C PRO A 87 -24.53 6.10 13.48
N GLY A 88 -24.71 5.12 14.36
CA GLY A 88 -25.13 3.77 13.96
C GLY A 88 -24.04 2.95 13.25
N ASN A 89 -22.76 3.32 13.42
CA ASN A 89 -21.61 2.70 12.73
C ASN A 89 -21.70 2.79 11.20
N ILE A 90 -22.35 3.86 10.71
CA ILE A 90 -22.37 4.16 9.27
C ILE A 90 -21.04 4.79 8.89
N THR A 91 -20.46 4.30 7.80
CA THR A 91 -19.20 4.80 7.26
C THR A 91 -19.36 5.11 5.78
N TYR A 92 -18.95 6.31 5.37
CA TYR A 92 -18.86 6.69 3.96
C TYR A 92 -17.39 6.84 3.53
N PRO A 93 -16.88 5.98 2.63
CA PRO A 93 -15.49 6.05 2.19
C PRO A 93 -15.28 7.16 1.16
N ILE A 94 -14.15 7.84 1.26
CA ILE A 94 -13.67 8.84 0.32
C ILE A 94 -12.31 8.36 -0.20
N TRP A 95 -12.24 8.00 -1.48
CA TRP A 95 -10.98 7.65 -2.10
C TRP A 95 -10.11 8.89 -2.33
N VAL A 96 -8.86 8.83 -1.88
CA VAL A 96 -7.85 9.91 -2.05
C VAL A 96 -6.61 9.29 -2.67
N GLY A 97 -6.65 9.01 -3.98
CA GLY A 97 -5.52 8.39 -4.69
C GLY A 97 -4.59 9.40 -5.35
N ASN A 98 -3.49 8.93 -5.93
CA ASN A 98 -2.59 9.76 -6.73
C ASN A 98 -3.31 10.48 -7.90
N ALA A 99 -4.27 9.80 -8.54
CA ALA A 99 -5.12 10.37 -9.60
C ALA A 99 -6.03 11.51 -9.11
N SER A 100 -6.26 11.62 -7.80
CA SER A 100 -7.02 12.68 -7.15
C SER A 100 -6.20 13.95 -6.89
N ARG A 101 -4.91 13.98 -7.28
CA ARG A 101 -4.03 15.14 -7.05
C ARG A 101 -4.44 16.31 -7.93
N THR A 102 -4.73 17.45 -7.31
CA THR A 102 -5.12 18.68 -7.99
C THR A 102 -3.96 19.67 -8.13
N SER A 103 -2.94 19.57 -7.28
CA SER A 103 -1.71 20.36 -7.37
C SER A 103 -0.53 19.70 -6.65
N GLY A 104 0.69 20.15 -6.96
CA GLY A 104 1.92 19.65 -6.34
C GLY A 104 2.42 18.32 -6.92
N THR A 105 3.17 17.58 -6.12
CA THR A 105 3.76 16.28 -6.46
C THR A 105 3.21 15.18 -5.55
N ASP A 106 3.73 13.97 -5.66
CA ASP A 106 3.46 12.88 -4.71
C ASP A 106 4.24 13.04 -3.40
N LEU A 107 5.29 13.86 -3.37
CA LEU A 107 6.05 14.18 -2.15
C LEU A 107 5.43 15.37 -1.38
N ASP A 108 4.81 16.31 -2.08
CA ASP A 108 4.06 17.41 -1.45
C ASP A 108 2.92 17.83 -2.38
N GLY A 109 1.70 17.36 -2.07
CA GLY A 109 0.56 17.46 -2.98
C GLY A 109 -0.75 17.84 -2.28
N THR A 110 -1.64 18.46 -3.05
CA THR A 110 -3.04 18.65 -2.68
C THR A 110 -3.90 17.65 -3.44
N PHE A 111 -4.78 16.95 -2.73
CA PHE A 111 -5.62 15.89 -3.26
C PHE A 111 -7.09 16.16 -2.95
N THR A 112 -7.98 15.81 -3.87
CA THR A 112 -9.43 15.95 -3.68
C THR A 112 -10.16 14.64 -3.88
N GLY A 113 -10.93 14.23 -2.87
CA GLY A 113 -11.84 13.08 -2.94
C GLY A 113 -13.28 13.53 -2.78
N THR A 114 -14.23 12.73 -3.25
CA THR A 114 -15.66 12.99 -3.04
C THR A 114 -16.36 11.75 -2.50
N THR A 115 -17.40 11.96 -1.70
CA THR A 115 -18.36 10.92 -1.34
C THR A 115 -19.77 11.47 -1.41
N GLU A 116 -20.72 10.57 -1.62
CA GLU A 116 -22.14 10.87 -1.57
C GLU A 116 -22.70 10.43 -0.21
N ILE A 117 -23.47 11.31 0.42
CA ILE A 117 -24.30 11.01 1.58
C ILE A 117 -25.72 10.76 1.06
N PRO A 118 -26.24 9.52 1.15
CA PRO A 118 -27.58 9.20 0.67
C PRO A 118 -28.68 9.99 1.38
N ALA A 119 -29.82 10.13 0.70
CA ALA A 119 -31.05 10.61 1.35
C ALA A 119 -31.39 9.71 2.55
N HIS A 120 -31.91 10.32 3.61
CA HIS A 120 -32.32 9.63 4.84
C HIS A 120 -31.19 8.95 5.63
N ALA A 121 -29.92 9.27 5.34
CA ALA A 121 -28.81 8.88 6.20
C ALA A 121 -29.03 9.36 7.64
N PRO A 122 -28.52 8.66 8.68
CA PRO A 122 -28.69 9.08 10.07
C PRO A 122 -28.22 10.52 10.29
N ALA A 123 -29.08 11.33 10.91
CA ALA A 123 -28.71 12.69 11.30
C ALA A 123 -27.66 12.65 12.41
N GLY A 124 -26.69 13.56 12.36
CA GLY A 124 -25.66 13.69 13.40
C GLY A 124 -24.32 14.21 12.89
N THR A 125 -23.32 14.10 13.75
CA THR A 125 -21.94 14.47 13.44
C THR A 125 -21.20 13.26 12.91
N TYR A 126 -20.58 13.41 11.74
CA TYR A 126 -19.70 12.42 11.14
C TYR A 126 -18.26 12.87 11.33
N HIS A 127 -17.44 12.02 11.93
CA HIS A 127 -16.03 12.27 12.19
C HIS A 127 -15.18 11.73 11.06
N LEU A 128 -14.18 12.51 10.63
CA LEU A 128 -13.26 12.05 9.62
C LEU A 128 -12.11 11.24 10.21
N THR A 129 -11.88 10.06 9.66
CA THR A 129 -10.71 9.21 9.88
C THR A 129 -10.03 8.89 8.55
N CYS A 130 -8.84 8.30 8.59
CA CYS A 130 -8.08 8.01 7.39
C CYS A 130 -7.20 6.76 7.53
N ASN A 131 -6.88 6.16 6.40
CA ASN A 131 -5.85 5.15 6.21
C ASN A 131 -5.22 5.39 4.84
N LEU A 132 -4.03 6.00 4.83
CA LEU A 132 -3.38 6.52 3.63
C LEU A 132 -1.97 5.94 3.51
N GLY A 133 -1.57 5.53 2.31
CA GLY A 133 -0.30 4.83 2.07
C GLY A 133 0.60 5.47 1.01
N ASP A 134 1.90 5.24 1.15
CA ASP A 134 2.94 5.57 0.18
C ASP A 134 3.06 4.47 -0.92
N LYS A 135 4.09 4.57 -1.77
CA LYS A 135 4.32 3.60 -2.85
C LYS A 135 5.00 2.30 -2.41
N VAL A 136 5.60 2.26 -1.23
CA VAL A 136 6.37 1.11 -0.74
C VAL A 136 5.66 0.36 0.41
N GLY A 137 4.49 0.82 0.83
CA GLY A 137 3.62 0.16 1.78
C GLY A 137 3.69 0.68 3.22
N HIS A 138 4.17 1.90 3.47
CA HIS A 138 3.98 2.56 4.77
C HIS A 138 2.65 3.30 4.80
N TYR A 139 1.96 3.21 5.94
CA TYR A 139 0.62 3.76 6.11
C TYR A 139 0.53 4.67 7.32
N THR A 140 -0.25 5.74 7.18
CA THR A 140 -0.70 6.57 8.31
C THR A 140 -2.20 6.40 8.54
N ASN A 141 -2.58 6.34 9.81
CA ASN A 141 -3.97 6.48 10.26
C ASN A 141 -4.20 7.79 11.03
N THR A 142 -3.19 8.67 11.02
CA THR A 142 -3.24 9.94 11.74
C THR A 142 -3.50 11.07 10.75
N CYS A 143 -4.64 11.73 10.90
CA CYS A 143 -5.04 12.91 10.13
C CYS A 143 -5.60 13.99 11.06
N PRO A 144 -5.55 15.27 10.64
CA PRO A 144 -6.28 16.34 11.30
C PRO A 144 -7.77 15.99 11.41
N SER A 145 -8.38 16.28 12.56
CA SER A 145 -9.80 16.05 12.75
C SER A 145 -10.62 17.04 11.92
N ALA A 146 -11.62 16.52 11.21
CA ALA A 146 -12.67 17.28 10.56
C ALA A 146 -14.02 16.62 10.85
N THR A 147 -15.09 17.40 10.82
CA THR A 147 -16.44 16.89 11.03
C THR A 147 -17.41 17.39 9.97
N LEU A 148 -18.33 16.53 9.56
CA LEU A 148 -19.49 16.87 8.75
C LEU A 148 -20.75 16.83 9.62
N THR A 149 -21.60 17.85 9.53
CA THR A 149 -22.93 17.82 10.17
C THR A 149 -23.99 17.37 9.15
N VAL A 150 -24.66 16.27 9.42
CA VAL A 150 -25.75 15.75 8.58
C VAL A 150 -27.08 16.03 9.25
N ARG A 151 -27.98 16.73 8.55
CA ARG A 151 -29.40 16.85 8.90
C ARG A 151 -30.21 15.90 8.05
N SER A 152 -31.19 15.25 8.65
CA SER A 152 -32.02 14.25 8.00
C SER A 152 -33.35 14.11 8.73
N VAL A 153 -34.28 13.38 8.12
CA VAL A 153 -35.45 12.81 8.80
C VAL A 153 -35.16 11.33 9.01
N ASP A 154 -35.35 10.82 10.23
CA ASP A 154 -34.98 9.44 10.57
C ASP A 154 -35.75 8.43 9.71
N ASP A 155 -35.03 7.58 8.97
CA ASP A 155 -35.57 6.34 8.43
C ASP A 155 -35.51 5.25 9.51
N THR A 156 -36.67 4.93 10.07
CA THR A 156 -36.82 3.91 11.11
C THR A 156 -37.31 2.58 10.56
N GLN A 157 -37.53 2.45 9.25
CA GLN A 157 -38.10 1.25 8.65
C GLN A 157 -37.01 0.35 8.09
N ALA A 158 -36.75 -0.75 8.79
CA ALA A 158 -35.91 -1.82 8.25
C ALA A 158 -36.56 -2.44 6.99
N PRO A 159 -35.77 -2.90 6.00
CA PRO A 159 -36.30 -3.60 4.84
C PRO A 159 -37.02 -4.90 5.27
N VAL A 160 -38.18 -5.16 4.69
CA VAL A 160 -38.97 -6.38 4.92
C VAL A 160 -38.90 -7.28 3.69
N VAL A 161 -38.47 -8.53 3.86
CA VAL A 161 -38.56 -9.54 2.80
C VAL A 161 -40.03 -9.88 2.56
N ARG A 162 -40.57 -9.51 1.41
CA ARG A 162 -41.98 -9.76 1.05
C ARG A 162 -42.24 -11.17 0.54
N SER A 163 -41.27 -11.76 -0.15
CA SER A 163 -41.34 -13.12 -0.66
C SER A 163 -39.95 -13.63 -0.97
N LEU A 164 -39.72 -14.92 -0.75
CA LEU A 164 -38.56 -15.64 -1.23
C LEU A 164 -39.08 -16.82 -2.06
N SER A 165 -38.59 -16.97 -3.29
CA SER A 165 -38.93 -18.13 -4.14
C SER A 165 -37.67 -18.71 -4.76
N LEU A 166 -37.65 -20.04 -4.86
CA LEU A 166 -36.61 -20.81 -5.54
C LEU A 166 -37.26 -21.51 -6.73
N SER A 167 -36.64 -21.44 -7.91
CA SER A 167 -37.08 -22.19 -9.08
C SER A 167 -35.88 -22.82 -9.80
N PRO A 168 -35.80 -24.17 -9.85
CA PRO A 168 -36.69 -25.11 -9.19
C PRO A 168 -36.49 -25.09 -7.66
N ALA A 169 -37.56 -25.37 -6.90
CA ALA A 169 -37.48 -25.47 -5.44
C ALA A 169 -36.73 -26.73 -4.95
N SER A 170 -36.45 -27.66 -5.86
CA SER A 170 -35.69 -28.89 -5.61
C SER A 170 -34.99 -29.36 -6.88
N VAL A 171 -33.82 -29.94 -6.74
CA VAL A 171 -33.13 -30.69 -7.79
C VAL A 171 -33.03 -32.14 -7.32
N ASP A 172 -33.47 -33.07 -8.16
CA ASP A 172 -33.36 -34.51 -7.90
C ASP A 172 -32.00 -35.02 -8.41
N VAL A 173 -31.28 -35.78 -7.58
CA VAL A 173 -29.97 -36.37 -7.87
C VAL A 173 -29.97 -37.89 -7.74
N SER A 174 -31.15 -38.51 -7.76
CA SER A 174 -31.31 -39.96 -7.56
C SER A 174 -30.86 -40.83 -8.74
N THR A 175 -30.37 -40.24 -9.84
CA THR A 175 -29.97 -40.98 -11.06
C THR A 175 -28.55 -40.63 -11.54
N ALA A 176 -27.55 -40.62 -10.65
CA ALA A 176 -26.13 -40.57 -11.02
C ALA A 176 -25.56 -41.97 -11.31
#